data_AF-A0A7C3UZ32-F1
#
_entry.id   AF-A0A7C3UZ32-F1
#
_cell.length_a   1.000
_cell.length_b   1.000
_cell.length_c   1.000
_cell.angle_alpha   90.00
_cell.angle_beta   90.00
_cell.angle_gamma   90.00
#
_symmetry.space_group_name_H-M   'P 1'
#
loop_
_entity.id
_entity.type
_entity.pdbx_description
1 polymer ?
#
loop_
_entity_poly.entity_id
_entity_poly.type
_entity_poly.pdbx_seq_one_letter_code
_entity_poly.pdbx_strand_id
1 'polypeptide(L)'
;MQSFHRSFSFLAVLILFLGLLPVPSVRASLADRNQPKLETALKEGRALLDPDSPNPAKLRRAIAFLEGCQAQFPQEARFPLYLAEAYYRLADPQADVSREYVYYQKTGVYADKALALDPNLVEAHYWRGLFLLRKAHKTGG
;
A
#
# COMPACT_ATOMS: atom_id res chain seq x y z
N MET A 1 -68.46 34.95 -16.97
CA MET A 1 -68.02 33.54 -16.85
C MET A 1 -66.52 33.49 -17.09
N GLN A 2 -65.75 32.78 -16.24
CA GLN A 2 -64.44 32.08 -16.45
C GLN A 2 -63.36 32.75 -17.36
N SER A 3 -62.04 32.52 -17.26
CA SER A 3 -61.03 32.12 -16.26
C SER A 3 -59.65 32.27 -17.00
N PHE A 4 -58.44 32.20 -16.45
CA PHE A 4 -57.89 32.00 -15.09
C PHE A 4 -56.51 32.73 -15.01
N HIS A 5 -55.73 32.50 -13.96
CA HIS A 5 -54.31 32.91 -13.87
C HIS A 5 -53.39 32.26 -14.90
N ARG A 6 -52.26 32.93 -15.22
CA ARG A 6 -50.89 32.40 -14.96
C ARG A 6 -49.76 33.42 -15.17
N SER A 7 -49.57 34.28 -14.17
CA SER A 7 -48.21 34.71 -13.79
C SER A 7 -47.53 33.53 -13.11
N PHE A 8 -46.37 33.07 -13.59
CA PHE A 8 -45.29 32.33 -12.86
C PHE A 8 -44.37 31.62 -13.88
N SER A 9 -43.26 32.27 -14.30
CA SER A 9 -42.17 31.63 -15.08
C SER A 9 -40.83 32.39 -14.95
N PHE A 10 -40.41 32.72 -13.72
CA PHE A 10 -39.07 33.28 -13.47
C PHE A 10 -38.36 32.73 -12.21
N LEU A 11 -38.99 31.79 -11.48
CA LEU A 11 -38.49 31.28 -10.20
C LEU A 11 -38.12 29.79 -10.26
N ALA A 12 -37.28 29.39 -11.23
CA ALA A 12 -36.89 27.99 -11.43
C ALA A 12 -35.41 27.76 -11.80
N VAL A 13 -34.54 28.77 -11.67
CA VAL A 13 -33.10 28.66 -12.01
C VAL A 13 -32.18 28.87 -10.80
N LEU A 14 -32.70 29.34 -9.65
CA LEU A 14 -31.90 29.71 -8.47
C LEU A 14 -31.72 28.59 -7.41
N ILE A 15 -32.01 27.33 -7.74
CA ILE A 15 -31.89 26.19 -6.80
C ILE A 15 -31.01 25.07 -7.40
N LEU A 16 -29.92 25.45 -8.08
CA LEU A 16 -28.89 24.49 -8.54
C LEU A 16 -27.46 24.81 -8.06
N PHE A 17 -27.29 25.85 -7.24
CA PHE A 17 -25.97 26.32 -6.75
C PHE A 17 -25.81 26.33 -5.22
N LEU A 18 -26.77 25.76 -4.48
CA LEU A 18 -26.78 25.68 -3.01
C LEU A 18 -26.62 24.24 -2.48
N GLY A 19 -25.69 23.48 -3.09
CA GLY A 19 -25.37 22.10 -2.69
C GLY A 19 -23.88 21.79 -2.51
N LEU A 20 -22.99 22.77 -2.76
CA LEU A 20 -21.53 22.62 -2.74
C LEU A 20 -20.90 23.31 -1.52
N LEU A 21 -21.44 23.04 -0.33
CA LEU A 21 -20.67 23.21 0.90
C LEU A 21 -19.81 21.95 1.08
N PRO A 22 -18.46 22.03 1.01
CA PRO A 22 -17.62 20.88 1.29
C PRO A 22 -17.77 20.54 2.77
N VAL A 23 -18.51 19.47 3.08
CA VAL A 23 -18.63 18.97 4.45
C VAL A 23 -17.22 18.60 4.92
N PRO A 24 -16.62 19.30 5.90
CA PRO A 24 -15.26 19.02 6.34
C PRO A 24 -15.26 17.60 6.91
N SER A 25 -14.63 16.71 6.17
CA SER A 25 -14.89 15.29 6.30
C SER A 25 -14.29 14.78 7.60
N VAL A 26 -15.13 14.23 8.49
CA VAL A 26 -14.72 13.69 9.82
C VAL A 26 -13.54 12.69 9.71
N ARG A 27 -13.37 12.04 8.54
CA ARG A 27 -12.20 11.20 8.19
C ARG A 27 -10.85 11.91 8.32
N ALA A 28 -10.73 13.20 7.99
CA ALA A 28 -9.45 13.92 8.05
C ALA A 28 -8.86 13.95 9.47
N SER A 29 -9.72 14.16 10.47
CA SER A 29 -9.35 14.22 11.90
C SER A 29 -8.73 12.92 12.45
N LEU A 30 -9.11 11.76 11.91
CA LEU A 30 -8.58 10.46 12.35
C LEU A 30 -7.31 10.04 11.61
N ALA A 31 -7.16 10.43 10.34
CA ALA A 31 -5.92 10.21 9.59
C ALA A 31 -4.76 11.02 10.19
N ASP A 32 -4.98 12.32 10.39
CA ASP A 32 -4.01 13.28 10.93
C ASP A 32 -3.51 12.86 12.34
N ARG A 33 -4.42 12.46 13.24
CA ARG A 33 -4.08 11.96 14.59
C ARG A 33 -3.18 10.73 14.62
N ASN A 34 -3.23 9.88 13.58
CA ASN A 34 -2.43 8.66 13.51
C ASN A 34 -1.16 8.82 12.67
N GLN A 35 -1.01 9.91 11.93
CA GLN A 35 0.12 10.16 11.04
C GLN A 35 1.49 10.16 11.74
N PRO A 36 1.67 10.70 12.97
CA PRO A 36 2.94 10.58 13.69
C PRO A 36 3.31 9.14 14.07
N LYS A 37 2.31 8.29 14.35
CA LYS A 37 2.51 6.87 14.66
C LYS A 37 2.88 6.08 13.40
N LEU A 38 2.21 6.37 12.29
CA LEU A 38 2.49 5.81 10.98
C LEU A 38 3.94 6.08 10.55
N GLU A 39 4.36 7.35 10.54
CA GLU A 39 5.72 7.72 10.12
C GLU A 39 6.80 7.17 11.08
N THR A 40 6.50 7.07 12.38
CA THR A 40 7.39 6.37 13.35
C THR A 40 7.54 4.90 12.98
N ALA A 41 6.42 4.19 12.79
CA ALA A 41 6.40 2.77 12.45
C ALA A 41 7.09 2.47 11.10
N LEU A 42 6.97 3.37 10.13
CA LEU A 42 7.65 3.26 8.84
C LEU A 42 9.16 3.48 8.96
N LYS A 43 9.58 4.49 9.74
CA LYS A 43 10.99 4.75 10.02
C LYS A 43 11.66 3.57 10.74
N GLU A 44 11.01 3.03 11.77
CA GLU A 44 11.47 1.84 12.49
C GLU A 44 11.51 0.61 11.57
N GLY A 45 10.43 0.36 10.83
CA GLY A 45 10.32 -0.76 9.88
C GLY A 45 11.40 -0.71 8.80
N ARG A 46 11.73 0.49 8.28
CA ARG A 46 12.81 0.66 7.32
C ARG A 46 14.20 0.52 7.95
N ALA A 47 14.40 1.00 9.18
CA ALA A 47 15.68 0.85 9.89
C ALA A 47 15.99 -0.63 10.22
N LEU A 48 14.98 -1.47 10.42
CA LEU A 48 15.14 -2.92 10.58
C LEU A 48 15.58 -3.62 9.27
N LEU A 49 15.46 -2.97 8.11
CA LEU A 49 15.94 -3.42 6.81
C LEU A 49 17.31 -2.81 6.44
N ASP A 50 18.16 -2.57 7.44
CA ASP A 50 19.56 -2.21 7.30
C ASP A 50 20.28 -3.02 6.17
N PRO A 51 20.76 -2.39 5.08
CA PRO A 51 21.44 -3.08 3.98
C PRO A 51 22.80 -3.66 4.39
N ASP A 52 23.48 -3.07 5.38
CA ASP A 52 24.87 -3.38 5.74
C ASP A 52 24.98 -4.59 6.69
N SER A 53 23.86 -5.23 6.99
CA SER A 53 23.80 -6.44 7.83
C SER A 53 22.65 -7.37 7.44
N PRO A 54 22.75 -8.11 6.32
CA PRO A 54 21.79 -9.13 5.90
C PRO A 54 21.87 -10.37 6.81
N ASN A 55 21.45 -10.22 8.06
CA ASN A 55 21.33 -11.32 9.01
C ASN A 55 19.89 -11.88 8.97
N PRO A 56 19.68 -13.17 8.63
CA PRO A 56 18.34 -13.76 8.55
C PRO A 56 17.51 -13.62 9.84
N ALA A 57 18.14 -13.57 11.02
CA ALA A 57 17.44 -13.32 12.28
C ALA A 57 16.98 -11.86 12.44
N LYS A 58 17.74 -10.87 11.93
CA LYS A 58 17.29 -9.47 11.85
C LYS A 58 16.11 -9.35 10.87
N LEU A 59 16.22 -9.94 9.67
CA LEU A 59 15.17 -9.91 8.65
C LEU A 59 13.85 -10.56 9.13
N ARG A 60 13.91 -11.69 9.85
CA ARG A 60 12.71 -12.30 10.45
C ARG A 60 12.04 -11.40 11.50
N ARG A 61 12.82 -10.64 12.28
CA ARG A 61 12.28 -9.63 13.22
C ARG A 61 11.65 -8.45 12.47
N ALA A 62 12.30 -7.98 11.41
CA ALA A 62 11.76 -6.92 10.53
C ALA A 62 10.40 -7.33 9.95
N ILE A 63 10.30 -8.55 9.41
CA ILE A 63 9.06 -9.12 8.87
C ILE A 63 7.95 -9.14 9.92
N ALA A 64 8.22 -9.69 11.11
CA ALA A 64 7.22 -9.78 12.18
C ALA A 64 6.72 -8.39 12.64
N PHE A 65 7.62 -7.41 12.73
CA PHE A 65 7.29 -6.02 13.03
C PHE A 65 6.42 -5.40 11.93
N LEU A 66 6.85 -5.49 10.67
CA LEU A 66 6.18 -4.94 9.51
C LEU A 66 4.78 -5.56 9.27
N GLU A 67 4.62 -6.87 9.48
CA GLU A 67 3.31 -7.55 9.43
C GLU A 67 2.37 -7.01 10.53
N GLY A 68 2.88 -6.75 11.73
CA GLY A 68 2.13 -6.11 12.82
C GLY A 68 1.75 -4.65 12.53
N CYS A 69 2.62 -3.88 11.89
CA CYS A 69 2.32 -2.52 11.44
C CYS A 69 1.30 -2.50 10.30
N GLN A 70 1.41 -3.39 9.31
CA GLN A 70 0.44 -3.50 8.21
C GLN A 70 -0.97 -3.82 8.73
N ALA A 71 -1.10 -4.60 9.80
CA ALA A 71 -2.39 -4.88 10.44
C ALA A 71 -3.01 -3.63 11.11
N GLN A 72 -2.18 -2.71 11.62
CA GLN A 72 -2.62 -1.42 12.20
C GLN A 72 -2.92 -0.36 11.14
N PHE A 73 -2.21 -0.41 10.00
CA PHE A 73 -2.29 0.55 8.91
C PHE A 73 -2.60 -0.14 7.57
N PRO A 74 -3.78 -0.76 7.41
CA PRO A 74 -4.09 -1.65 6.27
C PRO A 74 -4.22 -0.94 4.90
N GLN A 75 -4.13 0.39 4.87
CA GLN A 75 -4.19 1.22 3.65
C GLN A 75 -2.82 1.82 3.29
N GLU A 76 -1.77 1.56 4.06
CA GLU A 76 -0.42 2.07 3.78
C GLU A 76 0.34 1.11 2.86
N ALA A 77 0.69 1.57 1.66
CA ALA A 77 1.41 0.79 0.64
C ALA A 77 2.89 0.51 1.00
N ARG A 78 3.51 1.36 1.84
CA ARG A 78 4.92 1.23 2.24
C ARG A 78 5.20 -0.02 3.09
N PHE A 79 4.25 -0.50 3.91
CA PHE A 79 4.44 -1.75 4.67
C PHE A 79 4.52 -3.02 3.80
N PRO A 80 3.58 -3.32 2.89
CA PRO A 80 3.73 -4.44 1.97
C PRO A 80 4.94 -4.26 1.02
N LEU A 81 5.30 -3.02 0.65
CA LEU A 81 6.56 -2.77 -0.08
C LEU A 81 7.78 -3.26 0.72
N TYR A 82 7.91 -2.87 1.99
CA TYR A 82 9.02 -3.28 2.85
C TYR A 82 9.00 -4.79 3.12
N LEU A 83 7.83 -5.43 3.19
CA LEU A 83 7.71 -6.89 3.28
C LEU A 83 8.19 -7.60 2.01
N ALA A 84 7.92 -7.04 0.82
CA ALA A 84 8.44 -7.59 -0.43
C ALA A 84 9.98 -7.59 -0.45
N GLU A 85 10.60 -6.47 -0.08
CA GLU A 85 12.06 -6.38 0.12
C GLU A 85 12.56 -7.41 1.14
N ALA A 86 11.95 -7.44 2.32
CA ALA A 86 12.40 -8.26 3.44
C ALA A 86 12.37 -9.77 3.10
N TYR A 87 11.31 -10.23 2.43
CA TYR A 87 11.21 -11.61 1.97
C TYR A 87 12.19 -11.91 0.83
N TYR A 88 12.45 -10.99 -0.11
CA TYR A 88 13.46 -11.21 -1.15
C TYR A 88 14.87 -11.34 -0.55
N ARG A 89 15.20 -10.51 0.44
CA ARG A 89 16.50 -10.50 1.13
C ARG A 89 16.66 -11.64 2.14
N LEU A 90 15.57 -12.27 2.58
CA LEU A 90 15.61 -13.45 3.45
C LEU A 90 15.96 -14.73 2.68
N ALA A 91 15.69 -14.77 1.37
CA ALA A 91 16.08 -15.85 0.50
C ALA A 91 17.61 -15.90 0.34
N ASP A 92 18.22 -17.06 0.58
CA ASP A 92 19.66 -17.23 0.34
C ASP A 92 19.95 -17.27 -1.17
N PRO A 93 20.72 -16.30 -1.72
CA PRO A 93 21.03 -16.27 -3.15
C PRO A 93 22.02 -17.37 -3.60
N GLN A 94 22.71 -18.05 -2.66
CA GLN A 94 23.61 -19.17 -2.93
C GLN A 94 22.91 -20.54 -2.82
N ALA A 95 21.70 -20.57 -2.25
CA ALA A 95 20.92 -21.79 -2.17
C ALA A 95 20.22 -22.11 -3.49
N ASP A 96 19.84 -23.38 -3.64
CA ASP A 96 18.98 -23.84 -4.73
C ASP A 96 17.66 -23.03 -4.73
N VAL A 97 17.41 -22.32 -5.83
CA VAL A 97 16.21 -21.48 -6.05
C VAL A 97 14.93 -22.25 -5.77
N SER A 98 14.90 -23.56 -5.98
CA SER A 98 13.75 -24.42 -5.70
C SER A 98 13.35 -24.43 -4.22
N ARG A 99 14.34 -24.39 -3.32
CA ARG A 99 14.17 -24.39 -1.85
C ARG A 99 13.72 -23.02 -1.36
N GLU A 100 14.40 -21.97 -1.80
CA GLU A 100 14.15 -20.58 -1.36
C GLU A 100 12.95 -19.93 -2.06
N TYR A 101 12.37 -20.59 -3.08
CA TYR A 101 11.25 -20.06 -3.86
C TYR A 101 10.05 -19.60 -3.03
N VAL A 102 9.82 -20.21 -1.87
CA VAL A 102 8.75 -19.80 -0.94
C VAL A 102 8.88 -18.32 -0.53
N TYR A 103 10.10 -17.81 -0.38
CA TYR A 103 10.36 -16.41 -0.05
C TYR A 103 10.21 -15.50 -1.27
N TYR A 104 10.63 -15.95 -2.47
CA TYR A 104 10.36 -15.23 -3.71
C TYR A 104 8.86 -15.15 -4.04
N GLN A 105 8.07 -16.19 -3.76
CA GLN A 105 6.61 -16.14 -3.87
C GLN A 105 6.02 -15.09 -2.91
N LYS A 106 6.51 -15.03 -1.67
CA LYS A 106 6.10 -13.97 -0.73
C LYS A 106 6.48 -12.57 -1.23
N THR A 107 7.67 -12.41 -1.84
CA THR A 107 8.07 -11.15 -2.49
C THR A 107 7.03 -10.71 -3.52
N GLY A 108 6.62 -11.61 -4.42
CA GLY A 108 5.58 -11.34 -5.42
C GLY A 108 4.24 -10.94 -4.79
N VAL A 109 3.76 -11.74 -3.82
CA VAL A 109 2.49 -11.48 -3.11
C VAL A 109 2.48 -10.10 -2.42
N TYR A 110 3.58 -9.70 -1.79
CA TYR A 110 3.66 -8.41 -1.10
C TYR A 110 3.89 -7.24 -2.07
N ALA A 111 4.61 -7.44 -3.17
CA ALA A 111 4.73 -6.44 -4.24
C ALA A 111 3.37 -6.17 -4.93
N ASP A 112 2.61 -7.22 -5.27
CA ASP A 112 1.26 -7.09 -5.83
C ASP A 112 0.29 -6.41 -4.84
N LYS A 113 0.41 -6.66 -3.52
CA LYS A 113 -0.37 -5.93 -2.49
C LYS A 113 -0.02 -4.44 -2.44
N ALA A 114 1.26 -4.10 -2.53
CA ALA A 114 1.70 -2.70 -2.52
C ALA A 114 1.17 -1.97 -3.76
N LEU A 115 1.22 -2.60 -4.95
CA LEU A 115 0.65 -2.07 -6.19
C LEU A 115 -0.88 -1.97 -6.20
N ALA A 116 -1.58 -2.80 -5.42
CA ALA A 116 -3.03 -2.69 -5.23
C ALA A 116 -3.43 -1.48 -4.38
N LEU A 117 -2.54 -0.98 -3.52
CA LEU A 117 -2.75 0.22 -2.69
C LEU A 117 -2.23 1.49 -3.40
N ASP A 118 -1.06 1.41 -4.05
CA ASP A 118 -0.49 2.46 -4.90
C ASP A 118 0.10 1.87 -6.20
N PRO A 119 -0.64 1.93 -7.33
CA PRO A 119 -0.17 1.44 -8.61
C PRO A 119 1.09 2.13 -9.17
N ASN A 120 1.44 3.32 -8.67
CA ASN A 120 2.57 4.12 -9.14
C ASN A 120 3.85 3.89 -8.32
N LEU A 121 3.81 3.04 -7.29
CA LEU A 121 4.94 2.77 -6.41
C LEU A 121 6.06 2.01 -7.15
N VAL A 122 7.05 2.75 -7.63
CA VAL A 122 8.11 2.27 -8.54
C VAL A 122 8.87 1.08 -7.94
N GLU A 123 9.18 1.13 -6.65
CA GLU A 123 9.89 0.07 -5.94
C GLU A 123 9.07 -1.23 -5.86
N ALA A 124 7.74 -1.16 -5.87
CA ALA A 124 6.89 -2.35 -5.88
C ALA A 124 6.93 -3.05 -7.25
N HIS A 125 6.97 -2.29 -8.36
CA HIS A 125 7.24 -2.84 -9.69
C HIS A 125 8.62 -3.50 -9.77
N TYR A 126 9.64 -2.91 -9.13
CA TYR A 126 10.98 -3.50 -9.05
C TYR A 126 10.98 -4.86 -8.33
N TRP A 127 10.40 -4.96 -7.12
CA TRP A 127 10.30 -6.24 -6.40
C TRP A 127 9.47 -7.29 -7.14
N ARG A 128 8.40 -6.86 -7.81
CA ARG A 128 7.59 -7.73 -8.68
C ARG A 128 8.40 -8.27 -9.86
N GLY A 129 9.23 -7.43 -10.49
CA GLY A 129 10.16 -7.83 -11.54
C GLY A 129 11.17 -8.89 -11.06
N LEU A 130 11.79 -8.66 -9.89
CA LEU A 130 12.71 -9.63 -9.29
C LEU A 130 12.03 -10.98 -8.97
N PHE A 131 10.79 -10.96 -8.46
CA PHE A 131 10.00 -12.18 -8.29
C PHE A 131 9.77 -12.91 -9.62
N LEU A 132 9.37 -12.19 -10.68
CA LEU A 132 9.12 -12.79 -12.00
C LEU A 132 10.38 -13.43 -12.60
N LEU A 133 11.56 -12.82 -12.42
CA LEU A 133 12.84 -13.41 -12.82
C LEU A 133 13.13 -14.71 -12.07
N ARG A 134 12.95 -14.74 -10.74
CA ARG A 134 13.13 -15.97 -9.93
C ARG A 134 12.12 -17.06 -10.27
N LYS A 135 10.89 -16.68 -10.63
CA LYS A 135 9.86 -17.59 -11.14
C LYS A 135 10.27 -18.21 -12.47
N ALA A 136 10.71 -17.41 -13.44
CA ALA A 136 11.17 -17.90 -14.74
C ALA A 136 12.32 -18.91 -14.60
N HIS A 137 13.36 -18.55 -13.82
CA HIS A 137 14.50 -19.42 -13.54
C HIS A 137 14.06 -20.76 -12.90
N LYS A 138 13.15 -20.74 -11.91
CA LYS A 138 12.62 -22.00 -11.32
C LYS A 138 11.88 -22.87 -12.34
N THR A 139 11.19 -22.28 -13.31
CA THR A 139 10.43 -23.01 -14.33
C THR A 139 11.26 -23.45 -15.54
N GLY A 140 12.58 -23.19 -15.56
CA GLY A 140 13.46 -23.58 -16.65
C GLY A 140 13.39 -22.67 -17.89
N GLY A 141 13.17 -21.36 -17.67
CA GLY A 141 13.34 -20.32 -18.70
C GLY A 141 14.80 -19.91 -18.90
#